data_AF-A0A8K1GW40-F1
#
_entry.id   AF-A0A8K1GW40-F1
#
_cell.length_a   1.000
_cell.length_b   1.000
_cell.length_c   1.000
_cell.angle_alpha   90.00
_cell.angle_beta   90.00
_cell.angle_gamma   90.00
#
_symmetry.space_group_name_H-M   'P 1'
#
loop_
_entity.id
_entity.type
_entity.pdbx_description
1 polymer ?
#
loop_
_entity_poly.entity_id
_entity_poly.type
_entity_poly.pdbx_seq_one_letter_code
_entity_poly.pdbx_strand_id
1 'polypeptide(L)'
;MPVSRATPGENRTYFPFFSDFRGHNATALRIGESCALVFVFLLSLAGNIWGISLLVRRPRRLRAANCLVLNLFCADLLFITAMPFIAVVRWTESWLLGNVVCHLLLYVVSLSGAVIILSLSAVSLERVVSIARLRHAAFRRRKVLAAALLFIWGFAALATLPLCCFFTVVRLPDPSGQDVQICTLDWPNTAGETVWDTTFAIVFFLIPGFVIVISYSKILQTPDYRKIYKTKWHMGSQKPKAVFGILGYKTSPCCSAPVSFLTC
;
A
#
# COMPACT_ATOMS: atom_id res chain seq x y z
N MET A 1 22.03 19.06 -11.65
CA MET A 1 21.82 20.50 -11.38
C MET A 1 22.69 20.89 -10.18
N PRO A 2 23.12 22.17 -10.06
CA PRO A 2 23.74 22.67 -8.84
C PRO A 2 22.76 22.61 -7.65
N VAL A 3 23.27 22.62 -6.42
CA VAL A 3 22.47 22.65 -5.19
C VAL A 3 22.13 24.10 -4.87
N SER A 4 20.85 24.42 -4.72
CA SER A 4 20.39 25.77 -4.36
C SER A 4 20.69 26.09 -2.90
N ARG A 5 21.02 27.35 -2.60
CA ARG A 5 21.09 27.87 -1.23
C ARG A 5 19.86 28.75 -0.98
N ALA A 6 19.23 28.61 0.18
CA ALA A 6 18.10 29.44 0.57
C ALA A 6 18.47 30.93 0.62
N THR A 7 17.59 31.77 0.10
CA THR A 7 17.70 33.24 0.04
C THR A 7 17.39 33.86 1.41
N PRO A 8 18.35 34.54 2.09
CA PRO A 8 18.09 35.16 3.39
C PRO A 8 17.13 36.34 3.21
N GLY A 9 15.89 36.18 3.71
CA GLY A 9 14.82 37.17 3.63
C GLY A 9 13.52 36.68 2.99
N GLU A 10 13.51 35.48 2.40
CA GLU A 10 12.29 34.92 1.78
C GLU A 10 11.53 34.00 2.76
N ASN A 11 10.28 34.34 3.07
CA ASN A 11 9.41 33.58 3.99
C ASN A 11 8.85 32.28 3.38
N ARG A 12 9.72 31.41 2.84
CA ARG A 12 9.34 30.06 2.37
C ARG A 12 9.44 29.04 3.50
N THR A 13 8.34 28.35 3.77
CA THR A 13 8.30 27.17 4.67
C THR A 13 8.65 25.91 3.89
N TYR A 14 9.91 25.50 3.90
CA TYR A 14 10.31 24.21 3.36
C TYR A 14 9.80 23.07 4.25
N PHE A 15 9.27 22.01 3.65
CA PHE A 15 8.96 20.76 4.34
C PHE A 15 10.17 19.82 4.27
N PRO A 16 10.93 19.61 5.37
CA PRO A 16 12.01 18.64 5.39
C PRO A 16 11.46 17.22 5.39
N PHE A 17 12.14 16.31 4.70
CA PHE A 17 11.80 14.88 4.68
C PHE A 17 12.11 14.12 5.99
N PHE A 18 12.50 14.84 7.05
CA PHE A 18 12.77 14.32 8.38
C PHE A 18 12.09 15.20 9.44
N SER A 19 11.50 14.57 10.46
CA SER A 19 10.71 15.28 11.49
C SER A 19 11.63 16.05 12.47
N ASP A 20 11.59 17.38 12.46
CA ASP A 20 12.37 18.22 13.39
C ASP A 20 11.77 18.18 14.82
N PHE A 21 12.10 17.12 15.56
CA PHE A 21 11.74 16.97 16.96
C PHE A 21 12.64 17.83 17.86
N ARG A 22 12.31 19.12 18.01
CA ARG A 22 12.96 19.98 19.01
C ARG A 22 12.41 19.70 20.41
N GLY A 23 13.30 19.32 21.34
CA GLY A 23 12.95 19.14 22.76
C GLY A 23 13.81 18.08 23.46
N HIS A 24 13.65 17.95 24.77
CA HIS A 24 14.44 17.02 25.59
C HIS A 24 14.25 15.54 25.19
N ASN A 25 13.10 15.20 24.59
CA ASN A 25 12.74 13.84 24.17
C ASN A 25 13.13 13.53 22.71
N ALA A 26 13.88 14.40 22.02
CA ALA A 26 14.20 14.28 20.60
C ALA A 26 14.80 12.90 20.22
N THR A 27 15.76 12.42 21.01
CA THR A 27 16.42 11.12 20.79
C THR A 27 15.45 9.95 20.97
N ALA A 28 14.64 9.96 22.03
CA ALA A 28 13.63 8.94 22.29
C ALA A 28 12.56 8.89 21.16
N LEU A 29 12.15 10.05 20.66
CA LEU A 29 11.21 10.15 19.54
C LEU A 29 11.82 9.62 18.22
N ARG A 30 13.08 9.97 17.90
CA ARG A 30 13.81 9.43 16.73
C ARG A 30 13.98 7.91 16.80
N ILE A 31 14.29 7.37 17.99
CA ILE A 31 14.37 5.93 18.24
C ILE A 31 13.01 5.27 18.01
N GLY A 32 11.94 5.82 18.59
CA GLY A 32 10.57 5.30 18.41
C GLY A 32 10.12 5.30 16.95
N GLU A 33 10.35 6.40 16.23
CA GLU A 33 10.09 6.54 14.79
C GLU A 33 10.88 5.51 13.97
N SER A 34 12.17 5.34 14.27
CA SER A 34 13.05 4.36 13.60
C SER A 34 12.61 2.91 13.85
N CYS A 35 12.27 2.56 15.09
CA CYS A 35 11.74 1.24 15.42
C CYS A 35 10.41 0.98 14.72
N ALA A 36 9.53 1.98 14.62
CA ALA A 36 8.28 1.87 13.86
C ALA A 36 8.52 1.67 12.35
N LEU A 37 9.44 2.43 11.74
CA LEU A 37 9.83 2.27 10.33
C LEU A 37 10.38 0.87 10.05
N VAL A 38 11.28 0.36 10.89
CA VAL A 38 11.85 -1.00 10.76
C VAL A 38 10.78 -2.08 10.94
N PHE A 39 9.89 -1.92 11.92
CA PHE A 39 8.79 -2.86 12.18
C PHE A 39 7.80 -2.92 11.01
N VAL A 40 7.38 -1.76 10.48
CA VAL A 40 6.49 -1.66 9.31
C VAL A 40 7.17 -2.22 8.05
N PHE A 41 8.47 -1.93 7.84
CA PHE A 41 9.25 -2.50 6.73
C PHE A 41 9.26 -4.04 6.79
N LEU A 42 9.60 -4.63 7.93
CA LEU A 42 9.67 -6.08 8.11
C LEU A 42 8.29 -6.75 7.95
N LEU A 43 7.24 -6.18 8.55
CA LEU A 43 5.87 -6.69 8.41
C LEU A 43 5.36 -6.60 6.97
N SER A 44 5.61 -5.49 6.28
CA SER A 44 5.20 -5.30 4.89
C SER A 44 5.96 -6.23 3.96
N LEU A 45 7.28 -6.35 4.11
CA LEU A 45 8.12 -7.26 3.31
C LEU A 45 7.66 -8.71 3.47
N ALA A 46 7.51 -9.18 4.71
CA ALA A 46 7.06 -10.55 5.00
C ALA A 46 5.62 -10.79 4.53
N GLY A 47 4.70 -9.85 4.82
CA GLY A 47 3.28 -9.95 4.47
C GLY A 47 3.05 -9.98 2.95
N ASN A 48 3.72 -9.13 2.19
CA ASN A 48 3.60 -9.07 0.73
C ASN A 48 4.22 -10.28 0.06
N ILE A 49 5.44 -10.69 0.45
CA ILE A 49 6.08 -11.91 -0.10
C ILE A 49 5.22 -13.15 0.22
N TRP A 50 4.70 -13.26 1.44
CA TRP A 50 3.79 -14.34 1.82
C TRP A 50 2.50 -14.32 0.99
N GLY A 51 1.88 -13.14 0.82
CA GLY A 51 0.69 -12.93 0.00
C GLY A 51 0.89 -13.35 -1.46
N ILE A 52 1.96 -12.90 -2.10
CA ILE A 52 2.37 -13.32 -3.46
C ILE A 52 2.54 -14.84 -3.52
N SER A 53 3.24 -15.43 -2.55
CA SER A 53 3.51 -16.88 -2.53
C SER A 53 2.24 -17.73 -2.42
N LEU A 54 1.25 -17.29 -1.62
CA LEU A 54 -0.06 -17.96 -1.53
C LEU A 54 -0.88 -17.83 -2.81
N LEU A 55 -0.73 -16.69 -3.51
CA LEU A 55 -1.46 -16.38 -4.73
C LEU A 55 -0.98 -17.23 -5.91
N VAL A 56 0.35 -17.33 -6.08
CA VAL A 56 1.01 -18.16 -7.11
C VAL A 56 0.74 -19.66 -6.86
N ARG A 57 0.83 -20.12 -5.61
CA ARG A 57 0.58 -21.54 -5.23
C ARG A 57 -0.87 -22.02 -5.42
N ARG A 58 -1.84 -21.17 -5.78
CA ARG A 58 -3.26 -21.56 -5.98
C ARG A 58 -3.80 -21.17 -7.37
N PRO A 59 -3.24 -21.71 -8.47
CA PRO A 59 -3.46 -21.21 -9.83
C PRO A 59 -4.91 -21.27 -10.32
N ARG A 60 -5.73 -22.21 -9.83
CA ARG A 60 -7.15 -22.35 -10.22
C ARG A 60 -8.00 -21.08 -9.97
N ARG A 61 -7.53 -20.15 -9.14
CA ARG A 61 -8.19 -18.86 -8.78
C ARG A 61 -7.75 -17.64 -9.61
N LEU A 62 -6.67 -17.73 -10.41
CA LEU A 62 -5.94 -16.58 -11.01
C LEU A 62 -6.65 -15.77 -12.14
N ARG A 63 -7.97 -15.84 -12.33
CA ARG A 63 -8.59 -15.45 -13.62
C ARG A 63 -8.95 -13.97 -13.85
N ALA A 64 -8.89 -13.10 -12.84
CA ALA A 64 -8.90 -11.64 -12.98
C ALA A 64 -8.45 -10.93 -11.68
N ALA A 65 -9.32 -10.89 -10.65
CA ALA A 65 -9.07 -10.23 -9.35
C ALA A 65 -7.72 -10.49 -8.67
N ASN A 66 -7.12 -11.67 -8.88
CA ASN A 66 -5.78 -11.97 -8.36
C ASN A 66 -4.69 -11.05 -8.95
N CYS A 67 -4.83 -10.58 -10.19
CA CYS A 67 -3.82 -9.75 -10.85
C CYS A 67 -3.78 -8.33 -10.29
N LEU A 68 -4.92 -7.73 -9.92
CA LEU A 68 -4.93 -6.45 -9.21
C LEU A 68 -4.37 -6.56 -7.79
N VAL A 69 -4.64 -7.68 -7.10
CA VAL A 69 -4.04 -7.98 -5.79
C VAL A 69 -2.53 -8.24 -5.89
N LEU A 70 -2.05 -8.85 -6.98
CA LEU A 70 -0.62 -9.00 -7.26
C LEU A 70 0.03 -7.63 -7.55
N ASN A 71 -0.62 -6.77 -8.34
CA ASN A 71 -0.15 -5.41 -8.61
C ASN A 71 -0.01 -4.59 -7.33
N LEU A 72 -0.99 -4.70 -6.41
CA LEU A 72 -0.95 -4.11 -5.09
C LEU A 72 0.30 -4.57 -4.32
N PHE A 73 0.49 -5.89 -4.14
CA PHE A 73 1.68 -6.42 -3.44
C PHE A 73 3.01 -5.99 -4.10
N CYS A 74 3.07 -5.88 -5.43
CA CYS A 74 4.25 -5.36 -6.13
C CYS A 74 4.48 -3.85 -5.89
N ALA A 75 3.41 -3.05 -5.79
CA ALA A 75 3.49 -1.64 -5.48
C ALA A 75 3.83 -1.38 -4.01
N ASP A 76 3.31 -2.18 -3.08
CA ASP A 76 3.69 -2.18 -1.66
C ASP A 76 5.18 -2.53 -1.49
N LEU A 77 5.67 -3.56 -2.22
CA LEU A 77 7.09 -3.91 -2.23
C LEU A 77 7.96 -2.79 -2.81
N LEU A 78 7.50 -2.08 -3.85
CA LEU A 78 8.19 -0.92 -4.41
C LEU A 78 8.24 0.24 -3.40
N PHE A 79 7.12 0.56 -2.74
CA PHE A 79 7.01 1.61 -1.73
C PHE A 79 8.01 1.39 -0.58
N ILE A 80 8.08 0.16 -0.04
CA ILE A 80 8.98 -0.11 1.09
C ILE A 80 10.48 -0.09 0.73
N THR A 81 10.86 -0.13 -0.56
CA THR A 81 12.28 0.07 -0.93
C THR A 81 12.81 1.43 -0.50
N ALA A 82 11.92 2.43 -0.33
CA ALA A 82 12.33 3.75 0.12
C ALA A 82 12.65 3.80 1.62
N MET A 83 11.94 3.04 2.46
CA MET A 83 12.03 3.11 3.93
C MET A 83 13.45 3.06 4.53
N PRO A 84 14.40 2.21 4.07
CA PRO A 84 15.77 2.26 4.57
C PRO A 84 16.48 3.59 4.26
N PHE A 85 16.21 4.23 3.12
CA PHE A 85 16.77 5.56 2.81
C PHE A 85 16.14 6.65 3.68
N ILE A 86 14.84 6.57 3.97
CA ILE A 86 14.17 7.45 4.94
C ILE A 86 14.86 7.32 6.31
N ALA A 87 15.07 6.09 6.77
CA ALA A 87 15.73 5.82 8.06
C ALA A 87 17.17 6.37 8.12
N VAL A 88 17.98 6.22 7.06
CA VAL A 88 19.33 6.81 7.01
C VAL A 88 19.27 8.33 7.13
N VAL A 89 18.46 9.01 6.30
CA VAL A 89 18.30 10.47 6.34
C VAL A 89 17.79 10.94 7.71
N ARG A 90 16.97 10.14 8.38
CA ARG A 90 16.43 10.41 9.70
C ARG A 90 17.47 10.44 10.81
N TRP A 91 18.56 9.68 10.67
CA TRP A 91 19.69 9.65 11.61
C TRP A 91 20.84 10.58 11.23
N THR A 92 21.03 10.88 9.94
CA THR A 92 22.07 11.83 9.49
C THR A 92 21.67 13.30 9.60
N GLU A 93 20.38 13.58 9.84
CA GLU A 93 19.77 14.93 9.98
C GLU A 93 20.04 15.87 8.78
N SER A 94 20.43 15.26 7.66
CA SER A 94 20.95 15.95 6.48
C SER A 94 20.88 15.02 5.27
N TRP A 95 20.63 15.60 4.10
CA TRP A 95 20.46 14.88 2.85
C TRP A 95 21.82 14.52 2.21
N LEU A 96 22.47 13.49 2.73
CA LEU A 96 23.77 13.02 2.24
C LEU A 96 23.68 12.11 1.01
N LEU A 97 22.48 11.72 0.58
CA LEU A 97 22.24 10.81 -0.56
C LEU A 97 22.34 11.48 -1.94
N GLY A 98 22.50 12.81 -1.98
CA GLY A 98 22.69 13.59 -3.21
C GLY A 98 21.43 13.77 -4.09
N ASN A 99 21.56 14.59 -5.14
CA ASN A 99 20.45 15.06 -5.97
C ASN A 99 19.67 13.92 -6.67
N VAL A 100 20.36 12.94 -7.26
CA VAL A 100 19.70 11.86 -8.03
C VAL A 100 18.78 11.03 -7.15
N VAL A 101 19.20 10.72 -5.92
CA VAL A 101 18.36 9.98 -4.96
C VAL A 101 17.22 10.86 -4.46
N CYS A 102 17.41 12.17 -4.29
CA CYS A 102 16.33 13.09 -3.87
C CYS A 102 15.15 13.06 -4.86
N HIS A 103 15.42 13.20 -6.16
CA HIS A 103 14.36 13.17 -7.17
C HIS A 103 13.74 11.76 -7.29
N LEU A 104 14.59 10.72 -7.40
CA LEU A 104 14.14 9.36 -7.67
C LEU A 104 13.40 8.71 -6.50
N LEU A 105 13.89 8.86 -5.27
CA LEU A 105 13.28 8.26 -4.07
C LEU A 105 11.86 8.78 -3.88
N LEU A 106 11.69 10.11 -3.93
CA LEU A 106 10.41 10.73 -3.65
C LEU A 106 9.42 10.56 -4.81
N TYR A 107 9.89 10.59 -6.06
CA TYR A 107 9.06 10.17 -7.21
C TYR A 107 8.57 8.72 -7.06
N VAL A 108 9.43 7.77 -6.67
CA VAL A 108 9.05 6.36 -6.46
C VAL A 108 8.06 6.21 -5.29
N VAL A 109 8.24 6.92 -4.18
CA VAL A 109 7.29 6.93 -3.05
C VAL A 109 5.92 7.45 -3.48
N SER A 110 5.85 8.60 -4.14
CA SER A 110 4.59 9.18 -4.62
C SER A 110 3.90 8.30 -5.68
N LEU A 111 4.67 7.77 -6.64
CA LEU A 111 4.17 6.87 -7.69
C LEU A 111 3.60 5.59 -7.09
N SER A 112 4.35 4.92 -6.22
CA SER A 112 3.90 3.66 -5.61
C SER A 112 2.70 3.88 -4.69
N GLY A 113 2.66 4.95 -3.89
CA GLY A 113 1.50 5.34 -3.09
C GLY A 113 0.24 5.57 -3.93
N ALA A 114 0.35 6.30 -5.05
CA ALA A 114 -0.74 6.50 -5.99
C ALA A 114 -1.22 5.17 -6.62
N VAL A 115 -0.28 4.30 -7.06
CA VAL A 115 -0.60 2.97 -7.61
C VAL A 115 -1.27 2.06 -6.57
N ILE A 116 -0.87 2.12 -5.30
CA ILE A 116 -1.48 1.36 -4.19
C ILE A 116 -2.95 1.77 -4.03
N ILE A 117 -3.26 3.06 -3.89
CA ILE A 117 -4.63 3.53 -3.62
C ILE A 117 -5.55 3.27 -4.83
N LEU A 118 -5.06 3.52 -6.06
CA LEU A 118 -5.80 3.17 -7.27
C LEU A 118 -6.01 1.66 -7.41
N SER A 119 -5.02 0.82 -7.06
CA SER A 119 -5.18 -0.64 -7.04
C SER A 119 -6.21 -1.10 -6.01
N LEU A 120 -6.23 -0.51 -4.81
CA LEU A 120 -7.21 -0.81 -3.77
C LEU A 120 -8.65 -0.50 -4.22
N SER A 121 -8.88 0.65 -4.86
CA SER A 121 -10.20 1.01 -5.40
C SER A 121 -10.61 0.12 -6.58
N ALA A 122 -9.69 -0.26 -7.47
CA ALA A 122 -9.95 -1.22 -8.54
C ALA A 122 -10.30 -2.62 -7.99
N VAL A 123 -9.61 -3.08 -6.93
CA VAL A 123 -9.91 -4.34 -6.22
C VAL A 123 -11.28 -4.28 -5.54
N SER A 124 -11.68 -3.16 -4.95
CA SER A 124 -13.01 -3.03 -4.34
C SER A 124 -14.13 -3.05 -5.39
N LEU A 125 -13.92 -2.37 -6.52
CA LEU A 125 -14.85 -2.38 -7.66
C LEU A 125 -14.98 -3.76 -8.32
N GLU A 126 -13.87 -4.49 -8.57
CA GLU A 126 -14.00 -5.84 -9.15
C GLU A 126 -14.76 -6.79 -8.21
N ARG A 127 -14.61 -6.66 -6.88
CA ARG A 127 -15.38 -7.45 -5.92
C ARG A 127 -16.88 -7.18 -6.04
N VAL A 128 -17.29 -5.91 -6.07
CA VAL A 128 -18.71 -5.54 -6.28
C VAL A 128 -19.22 -6.06 -7.62
N VAL A 129 -18.50 -5.79 -8.72
CA VAL A 129 -18.91 -6.18 -10.07
C VAL A 129 -18.96 -7.71 -10.22
N SER A 130 -18.07 -8.46 -9.60
CA SER A 130 -18.05 -9.93 -9.69
C SER A 130 -18.99 -10.63 -8.70
N ILE A 131 -19.56 -9.91 -7.72
CA ILE A 131 -20.70 -10.36 -6.92
C ILE A 131 -22.01 -10.08 -7.67
N ALA A 132 -22.18 -8.87 -8.19
CA ALA A 132 -23.39 -8.46 -8.91
C ALA A 132 -23.56 -9.13 -10.28
N ARG A 133 -22.46 -9.39 -11.01
CA ARG A 133 -22.47 -10.04 -12.32
C ARG A 133 -22.03 -11.50 -12.23
N LEU A 134 -22.98 -12.37 -11.91
CA LEU A 134 -22.84 -13.81 -12.11
C LEU A 134 -22.53 -14.10 -13.60
N ARG A 135 -21.29 -14.51 -13.88
CA ARG A 135 -20.86 -15.24 -15.09
C ARG A 135 -21.03 -14.52 -16.45
N HIS A 136 -20.06 -13.66 -16.81
CA HIS A 136 -19.84 -13.22 -18.20
C HIS A 136 -18.36 -13.26 -18.65
N ALA A 137 -18.17 -13.31 -19.97
CA ALA A 137 -16.99 -13.76 -20.73
C ALA A 137 -15.59 -13.39 -20.19
N ALA A 138 -14.74 -14.42 -20.06
CA ALA A 138 -13.36 -14.29 -19.57
C ALA A 138 -12.44 -13.44 -20.46
N PHE A 139 -12.64 -13.46 -21.79
CA PHE A 139 -11.82 -12.66 -22.72
C PHE A 139 -12.03 -11.15 -22.52
N ARG A 140 -13.27 -10.71 -22.29
CA ARG A 140 -13.59 -9.31 -21.98
C ARG A 140 -12.96 -8.87 -20.66
N ARG A 141 -12.93 -9.74 -19.64
CA ARG A 141 -12.24 -9.46 -18.35
C ARG A 141 -10.74 -9.23 -18.53
N ARG A 142 -10.04 -10.01 -19.37
CA ARG A 142 -8.58 -9.82 -19.63
C ARG A 142 -8.27 -8.45 -20.23
N LYS A 143 -9.02 -8.00 -21.24
CA LYS A 143 -8.81 -6.68 -21.86
C LYS A 143 -9.08 -5.53 -20.87
N VAL A 144 -10.15 -5.64 -20.08
CA VAL A 144 -10.47 -4.64 -19.03
C VAL A 144 -9.39 -4.60 -17.94
N LEU A 145 -8.88 -5.74 -17.50
CA LEU A 145 -7.78 -5.82 -16.53
C LEU A 145 -6.50 -5.18 -17.07
N ALA A 146 -6.11 -5.47 -18.30
CA ALA A 146 -4.92 -4.88 -18.91
C ALA A 146 -5.05 -3.35 -19.06
N ALA A 147 -6.22 -2.87 -19.52
CA ALA A 147 -6.52 -1.44 -19.59
C ALA A 147 -6.52 -0.78 -18.20
N ALA A 148 -7.05 -1.44 -17.17
CA ALA A 148 -7.02 -0.93 -15.80
C ALA A 148 -5.60 -0.84 -15.24
N LEU A 149 -4.73 -1.84 -15.47
CA LEU A 149 -3.33 -1.78 -15.03
C LEU A 149 -2.55 -0.68 -15.76
N LEU A 150 -2.73 -0.55 -17.09
CA LEU A 150 -2.12 0.53 -17.88
C LEU A 150 -2.61 1.91 -17.43
N PHE A 151 -3.91 2.04 -17.11
CA PHE A 151 -4.47 3.28 -16.55
C PHE A 151 -3.87 3.58 -15.18
N ILE A 152 -3.85 2.62 -14.24
CA ILE A 152 -3.31 2.81 -12.88
C ILE A 152 -1.87 3.31 -12.94
N TRP A 153 -0.98 2.65 -13.69
CA TRP A 153 0.43 3.03 -13.79
C TRP A 153 0.64 4.31 -14.59
N GLY A 154 -0.03 4.45 -15.75
CA GLY A 154 0.12 5.63 -16.61
C GLY A 154 -0.44 6.91 -15.99
N PHE A 155 -1.58 6.82 -15.32
CA PHE A 155 -2.21 7.96 -14.63
C PHE A 155 -1.44 8.35 -13.36
N ALA A 156 -0.99 7.36 -12.57
CA ALA A 156 -0.14 7.64 -11.41
C ALA A 156 1.20 8.27 -11.83
N ALA A 157 1.86 7.74 -12.86
CA ALA A 157 3.11 8.33 -13.37
C ALA A 157 2.90 9.76 -13.89
N LEU A 158 1.89 9.99 -14.73
CA LEU A 158 1.55 11.33 -15.25
C LEU A 158 1.28 12.32 -14.10
N ALA A 159 0.53 11.87 -13.09
CA ALA A 159 0.20 12.67 -11.90
C ALA A 159 1.31 12.71 -10.84
N THR A 160 2.51 12.16 -11.10
CA THR A 160 3.70 12.40 -10.27
C THR A 160 4.89 12.95 -11.05
N LEU A 161 4.77 13.19 -12.37
CA LEU A 161 5.84 13.82 -13.17
C LEU A 161 6.31 15.17 -12.60
N PRO A 162 5.45 16.11 -12.17
CA PRO A 162 5.91 17.40 -11.64
C PRO A 162 6.77 17.24 -10.38
N LEU A 163 6.49 16.25 -9.54
CA LEU A 163 7.29 15.94 -8.36
C LEU A 163 8.72 15.55 -8.73
N CYS A 164 8.89 14.77 -9.81
CA CYS A 164 10.20 14.40 -10.36
C CYS A 164 11.01 15.62 -10.87
N CYS A 165 10.34 16.74 -11.18
CA CYS A 165 10.95 17.99 -11.66
C CYS A 165 11.16 19.05 -10.57
N PHE A 166 10.31 19.08 -9.53
CA PHE A 166 10.34 20.10 -8.48
C PHE A 166 10.94 19.63 -7.15
N PHE A 167 11.18 18.33 -6.95
CA PHE A 167 12.01 17.87 -5.82
C PHE A 167 13.46 18.28 -6.04
N THR A 168 14.04 19.02 -5.09
CA THR A 168 15.40 19.55 -5.17
C THR A 168 16.12 19.48 -3.82
N VAL A 169 17.45 19.57 -3.85
CA VAL A 169 18.25 19.71 -2.62
C VAL A 169 18.53 21.18 -2.37
N VAL A 170 18.13 21.67 -1.20
CA VAL A 170 18.34 23.04 -0.74
C VAL A 170 19.28 23.04 0.47
N ARG A 171 20.18 24.02 0.54
CA ARG A 171 20.97 24.32 1.74
C ARG A 171 20.29 25.39 2.57
N LEU A 172 20.04 25.08 3.84
CA LEU A 172 19.60 26.02 4.86
C LEU A 172 20.76 26.30 5.83
N PRO A 173 20.98 27.56 6.24
CA PRO A 173 21.91 27.87 7.31
C PRO A 173 21.32 27.44 8.65
N ASP A 174 21.98 26.53 9.37
CA ASP A 174 21.61 26.18 10.74
C ASP A 174 22.16 27.22 11.75
N PRO A 175 21.46 27.53 12.86
CA PRO A 175 21.96 28.42 13.91
C PRO A 175 23.31 28.02 14.54
N SER A 176 23.82 26.80 14.35
CA SER A 176 25.19 26.41 14.73
C SER A 176 26.27 26.85 13.73
N GLY A 177 25.89 27.36 12.56
CA GLY A 177 26.81 27.84 11.51
C GLY A 177 27.17 26.82 10.42
N GLN A 178 26.52 25.65 10.37
CA GLN A 178 26.68 24.68 9.27
C GLN A 178 25.56 24.80 8.21
N ASP A 179 25.90 24.61 6.92
CA ASP A 179 24.94 24.46 5.81
C ASP A 179 24.28 23.06 5.91
N VAL A 180 23.06 22.97 6.46
CA VAL A 180 22.27 21.72 6.45
C VAL A 180 21.62 21.53 5.09
N GLN A 181 21.77 20.34 4.50
CA GLN A 181 21.14 19.98 3.22
C GLN A 181 19.82 19.26 3.48
N ILE A 182 18.74 19.70 2.85
CA ILE A 182 17.44 19.00 2.84
C ILE A 182 17.06 18.66 1.40
N CYS A 183 16.38 17.53 1.20
CA CYS A 183 15.59 17.28 -0.01
C CYS A 183 14.16 17.73 0.29
N THR A 184 13.60 18.59 -0.58
CA THR A 184 12.28 19.20 -0.39
C THR A 184 11.64 19.53 -1.75
N LEU A 185 10.34 19.82 -1.75
CA LEU A 185 9.59 20.19 -2.94
C LEU A 185 9.59 21.72 -3.07
N ASP A 186 10.25 22.27 -4.08
CA ASP A 186 10.34 23.72 -4.28
C ASP A 186 9.52 24.15 -5.50
N TRP A 187 8.27 24.53 -5.27
CA TRP A 187 7.39 25.03 -6.33
C TRP A 187 7.75 26.49 -6.68
N PRO A 188 7.72 26.88 -7.96
CA PRO A 188 7.97 28.27 -8.35
C PRO A 188 6.90 29.24 -7.81
N ASN A 189 5.69 28.76 -7.51
CA ASN A 189 4.57 29.57 -7.03
C ASN A 189 3.66 28.76 -6.09
N THR A 190 3.41 29.27 -4.89
CA THR A 190 2.54 28.69 -3.85
C THR A 190 1.08 28.48 -4.31
N ALA A 191 0.60 29.26 -5.28
CA ALA A 191 -0.72 29.00 -5.89
C ALA A 191 -0.72 27.73 -6.75
N GLY A 192 0.40 27.43 -7.43
CA GLY A 192 0.58 26.20 -8.20
C GLY A 192 0.68 24.97 -7.31
N GLU A 193 1.49 25.07 -6.25
CA GLU A 193 1.57 24.11 -5.14
C GLU A 193 0.19 23.79 -4.55
N THR A 194 -0.55 24.81 -4.11
CA THR A 194 -1.88 24.65 -3.50
C THR A 194 -2.87 23.98 -4.45
N VAL A 195 -2.91 24.39 -5.73
CA VAL A 195 -3.79 23.78 -6.74
C VAL A 195 -3.38 22.34 -7.03
N TRP A 196 -2.09 22.04 -7.08
CA TRP A 196 -1.58 20.69 -7.30
C TRP A 196 -1.93 19.76 -6.14
N ASP A 197 -1.57 20.12 -4.91
CA ASP A 197 -1.76 19.27 -3.73
C ASP A 197 -3.24 19.03 -3.42
N THR A 198 -4.08 20.06 -3.55
CA THR A 198 -5.54 19.89 -3.39
C THR A 198 -6.13 18.98 -4.48
N THR A 199 -5.71 19.15 -5.75
CA THR A 199 -6.13 18.28 -6.85
C THR A 199 -5.67 16.84 -6.63
N PHE A 200 -4.40 16.63 -6.24
CA PHE A 200 -3.84 15.31 -5.97
C PHE A 200 -4.56 14.63 -4.81
N ALA A 201 -4.80 15.34 -3.70
CA ALA A 201 -5.57 14.82 -2.57
C ALA A 201 -7.02 14.44 -2.96
N ILE A 202 -7.71 15.26 -3.75
CA ILE A 202 -9.06 14.95 -4.24
C ILE A 202 -9.05 13.70 -5.14
N VAL A 203 -8.13 13.64 -6.10
CA VAL A 203 -8.11 12.63 -7.17
C VAL A 203 -7.52 11.29 -6.73
N PHE A 204 -6.47 11.30 -5.90
CA PHE A 204 -5.74 10.09 -5.49
C PHE A 204 -6.07 9.60 -4.08
N PHE A 205 -6.65 10.43 -3.21
CA PHE A 205 -7.05 10.02 -1.86
C PHE A 205 -8.57 10.03 -1.65
N LEU A 206 -9.25 11.17 -1.84
CA LEU A 206 -10.68 11.28 -1.53
C LEU A 206 -11.56 10.46 -2.47
N ILE A 207 -11.46 10.65 -3.79
CA ILE A 207 -12.30 9.92 -4.76
C ILE A 207 -12.11 8.39 -4.65
N PRO A 208 -10.87 7.85 -4.63
CA PRO A 208 -10.65 6.42 -4.41
C PRO A 208 -11.14 5.94 -3.03
N GLY A 209 -10.97 6.75 -1.98
CA GLY A 209 -11.48 6.47 -0.64
C GLY A 209 -13.00 6.31 -0.60
N PHE A 210 -13.75 7.24 -1.20
CA PHE A 210 -15.20 7.13 -1.36
C PHE A 210 -15.61 5.91 -2.18
N VAL A 211 -14.92 5.62 -3.29
CA VAL A 211 -15.15 4.41 -4.10
C VAL A 211 -14.95 3.13 -3.28
N ILE A 212 -13.91 3.06 -2.46
CA ILE A 212 -13.64 1.94 -1.55
C ILE A 212 -14.77 1.80 -0.53
N VAL A 213 -15.11 2.87 0.20
CA VAL A 213 -16.17 2.86 1.22
C VAL A 213 -17.50 2.40 0.64
N ILE A 214 -17.97 3.03 -0.45
CA ILE A 214 -19.24 2.67 -1.12
C ILE A 214 -19.22 1.22 -1.58
N SER A 215 -18.10 0.76 -2.15
CA SER A 215 -17.95 -0.64 -2.60
C SER A 215 -18.10 -1.63 -1.45
N TYR A 216 -17.41 -1.41 -0.32
CA TYR A 216 -17.50 -2.28 0.84
C TYR A 216 -18.87 -2.23 1.52
N SER A 217 -19.52 -1.05 1.61
CA SER A 217 -20.90 -0.94 2.08
C SER A 217 -21.87 -1.80 1.25
N LYS A 218 -21.76 -1.81 -0.08
CA LYS A 218 -22.59 -2.64 -0.96
C LYS A 218 -22.33 -4.14 -0.80
N ILE A 219 -21.06 -4.54 -0.58
CA ILE A 219 -20.70 -5.94 -0.29
C ILE A 219 -21.37 -6.41 1.02
N LEU A 220 -21.34 -5.61 2.08
CA LEU A 220 -21.94 -5.93 3.39
C LEU A 220 -23.48 -5.89 3.39
N GLN A 221 -24.08 -5.12 2.49
CA GLN A 221 -25.53 -5.09 2.26
C GLN A 221 -26.05 -6.30 1.48
N THR A 222 -25.19 -7.00 0.72
CA THR A 222 -25.61 -8.10 -0.17
C THR A 222 -26.15 -9.31 0.63
N PRO A 223 -27.41 -9.75 0.40
CA PRO A 223 -28.03 -10.81 1.21
C PRO A 223 -27.25 -12.13 1.23
N ASP A 224 -26.67 -12.56 0.10
CA ASP A 224 -25.95 -13.83 0.05
C ASP A 224 -24.59 -13.79 0.76
N TYR A 225 -23.93 -12.63 0.82
CA TYR A 225 -22.77 -12.45 1.70
C TYR A 225 -23.19 -12.59 3.18
N ARG A 226 -24.33 -11.98 3.55
CA ARG A 226 -24.91 -12.07 4.90
C ARG A 226 -25.32 -13.50 5.27
N LYS A 227 -25.84 -14.29 4.32
CA LYS A 227 -26.09 -15.74 4.48
C LYS A 227 -24.79 -16.51 4.71
N ILE A 228 -23.79 -16.38 3.82
CA ILE A 228 -22.50 -17.07 3.93
C ILE A 228 -21.81 -16.74 5.27
N TYR A 229 -21.89 -15.48 5.71
CA TYR A 229 -21.37 -15.04 7.00
C TYR A 229 -22.13 -15.69 8.17
N LYS A 230 -23.47 -15.66 8.19
CA LYS A 230 -24.29 -16.36 9.20
C LYS A 230 -23.99 -17.86 9.25
N THR A 231 -23.98 -18.56 8.11
CA THR A 231 -23.71 -20.01 8.06
C THR A 231 -22.30 -20.32 8.59
N LYS A 232 -21.29 -19.50 8.28
CA LYS A 232 -19.96 -19.63 8.88
C LYS A 232 -19.94 -19.37 10.39
N TRP A 233 -20.72 -18.42 10.91
CA TRP A 233 -20.85 -18.20 12.35
C TRP A 233 -21.49 -19.39 13.05
N HIS A 234 -22.55 -19.98 12.49
CA HIS A 234 -23.17 -21.17 13.07
C HIS A 234 -22.21 -22.38 13.06
N MET A 235 -21.44 -22.59 11.99
CA MET A 235 -20.36 -23.60 11.96
C MET A 235 -19.23 -23.29 12.95
N GLY A 236 -18.81 -22.02 13.06
CA GLY A 236 -17.71 -21.59 13.95
C GLY A 236 -18.09 -21.61 15.44
N SER A 237 -19.38 -21.49 15.76
CA SER A 237 -19.90 -21.61 17.12
C SER A 237 -20.01 -23.07 17.59
N GLN A 238 -19.94 -24.05 16.70
CA GLN A 238 -19.87 -25.48 17.05
C GLN A 238 -18.43 -25.89 17.36
N LYS A 239 -17.93 -25.48 18.54
CA LYS A 239 -16.76 -26.12 19.16
C LYS A 239 -17.17 -27.33 20.02
N PRO A 240 -16.29 -28.34 20.19
CA PRO A 240 -16.73 -29.72 20.36
C PRO A 240 -17.13 -30.10 21.79
N LYS A 241 -18.36 -30.62 21.96
CA LYS A 241 -18.79 -31.40 23.14
C LYS A 241 -18.24 -32.83 23.08
N ALA A 242 -16.91 -32.99 23.05
CA ALA A 242 -16.26 -34.31 22.98
C ALA A 242 -14.83 -34.36 23.58
N VAL A 243 -14.44 -33.39 24.43
CA VAL A 243 -13.10 -33.36 25.06
C VAL A 243 -13.21 -32.96 26.54
N PHE A 244 -13.80 -33.84 27.35
CA PHE A 244 -13.42 -34.21 28.74
C PHE A 244 -14.51 -35.13 29.32
N GLY A 245 -14.13 -36.20 30.02
CA GLY A 245 -15.00 -37.36 30.33
C GLY A 245 -14.29 -38.67 30.00
N ILE A 246 -13.11 -38.95 30.58
CA ILE A 246 -12.93 -39.66 31.86
C ILE A 246 -12.96 -41.18 31.66
N LEU A 247 -11.78 -41.82 31.85
CA LEU A 247 -11.51 -43.24 32.13
C LEU A 247 -12.13 -44.32 31.21
N GLY A 248 -11.28 -45.08 30.50
CA GLY A 248 -11.68 -46.38 29.93
C GLY A 248 -10.83 -46.89 28.75
N TYR A 249 -10.08 -47.97 28.95
CA TYR A 249 -9.38 -48.71 27.89
C TYR A 249 -10.38 -49.42 26.93
N LYS A 250 -10.22 -49.27 25.60
CA LYS A 250 -9.77 -50.36 24.67
C LYS A 250 -9.90 -50.06 23.16
N THR A 251 -8.84 -50.44 22.42
CA THR A 251 -8.77 -50.99 21.04
C THR A 251 -9.60 -50.43 19.86
N SER A 252 -8.88 -50.01 18.81
CA SER A 252 -9.24 -50.01 17.37
C SER A 252 -9.34 -51.46 16.79
N PRO A 253 -9.58 -51.71 15.47
CA PRO A 253 -9.86 -50.84 14.31
C PRO A 253 -11.02 -51.35 13.38
N CYS A 254 -11.01 -50.96 12.09
CA CYS A 254 -11.82 -51.46 10.94
C CYS A 254 -13.32 -51.01 10.87
N CYS A 255 -14.00 -50.92 9.71
CA CYS A 255 -13.66 -51.35 8.34
C CYS A 255 -14.45 -50.59 7.21
N SER A 256 -14.07 -50.89 5.95
CA SER A 256 -14.89 -50.90 4.71
C SER A 256 -15.47 -49.62 4.06
N ALA A 257 -15.06 -49.40 2.80
CA ALA A 257 -15.88 -48.85 1.71
C ALA A 257 -16.35 -49.98 0.78
N PRO A 258 -17.34 -49.76 -0.12
CA PRO A 258 -17.09 -49.87 -1.57
C PRO A 258 -17.77 -48.75 -2.42
N VAL A 259 -17.17 -48.21 -3.50
CA VAL A 259 -17.30 -48.56 -4.97
C VAL A 259 -18.75 -48.77 -5.47
N SER A 260 -19.28 -48.25 -6.60
CA SER A 260 -18.77 -47.58 -7.85
C SER A 260 -19.61 -46.29 -8.16
N PHE A 261 -19.67 -45.57 -9.30
CA PHE A 261 -19.20 -45.57 -10.72
C PHE A 261 -18.73 -44.12 -11.09
N LEU A 262 -18.14 -43.67 -12.23
CA LEU A 262 -18.33 -43.78 -13.71
C LEU A 262 -19.62 -43.12 -14.26
N THR A 263 -19.62 -42.38 -15.39
CA THR A 263 -18.70 -42.38 -16.56
C THR A 263 -18.45 -40.98 -17.18
N CYS A 264 -17.36 -40.88 -17.96
CA CYS A 264 -17.04 -39.90 -19.03
C CYS A 264 -17.14 -38.39 -18.74
#